data_AF-A0A920MH26-F1
#
_entry.id   AF-A0A920MH26-F1
#
_cell.length_a   1.000
_cell.length_b   1.000
_cell.length_c   1.000
_cell.angle_alpha   90.00
_cell.angle_beta   90.00
_cell.angle_gamma   90.00
#
_symmetry.space_group_name_H-M   'P 1'
#
loop_
_entity.id
_entity.type
_entity.pdbx_description
1 polymer ?
#
loop_
_entity_poly.entity_id
_entity_poly.type
_entity_poly.pdbx_seq_one_letter_code
_entity_poly.pdbx_strand_id
1 'polypeptide(L)' 'MAIKAICGLMIESNLVEGRQEIGDGKNLTYGQSITDACIGWNETEKLILETNNILEKK' A
#
# COMPACT_ATOMS: atom_id res chain seq x y z
N MET A 1 12.15 -19.63 -24.02
CA MET A 1 12.07 -18.17 -23.75
C MET A 1 10.81 -17.96 -22.90
N ALA A 2 10.94 -17.88 -21.57
CA ALA A 2 9.78 -17.63 -20.72
C ALA A 2 9.51 -16.12 -20.72
N ILE A 3 8.36 -15.70 -21.24
CA ILE A 3 7.93 -14.31 -21.18
C ILE A 3 7.49 -14.05 -19.73
N LYS A 4 8.27 -13.26 -18.97
CA LYS A 4 7.83 -12.72 -17.68
C LYS A 4 6.79 -11.63 -17.96
N ALA A 5 5.51 -12.01 -17.87
CA ALA A 5 4.39 -11.15 -18.28
C ALA A 5 4.07 -10.02 -17.30
N ILE A 6 4.48 -10.15 -16.03
CA ILE A 6 4.29 -9.12 -15.00
C ILE A 6 5.58 -8.33 -14.86
N CYS A 7 5.55 -7.06 -15.26
CA CYS A 7 6.70 -6.15 -15.23
C CYS A 7 6.71 -5.24 -14.00
N GLY A 8 5.59 -5.14 -13.27
CA GLY A 8 5.48 -4.27 -12.11
C GLY A 8 4.12 -4.39 -11.42
N LEU A 9 4.02 -3.74 -10.28
CA LEU A 9 2.82 -3.64 -9.44
C LEU A 9 2.74 -2.25 -8.83
N MET A 10 1.53 -1.84 -8.47
CA MET A 10 1.22 -0.58 -7.81
C MET A 10 0.41 -0.88 -6.56
N ILE A 11 0.72 -0.19 -5.46
CA ILE A 11 0.08 -0.38 -4.16
C ILE A 11 -0.34 1.00 -3.64
N GLU A 12 -1.58 1.13 -3.18
CA GLU A 12 -2.04 2.30 -2.43
C GLU A 12 -1.87 2.04 -0.93
N SER A 13 -0.94 2.78 -0.32
CA SER A 13 -0.63 2.68 1.10
C SER A 13 -0.57 4.05 1.76
N ASN A 14 -0.77 4.05 3.08
CA ASN A 14 -0.58 5.23 3.92
C ASN A 14 -0.11 4.78 5.32
N LEU A 15 0.16 5.73 6.22
CA LEU A 15 0.64 5.40 7.57
C LEU A 15 -0.42 4.61 8.35
N VAL A 16 -1.67 5.05 8.26
CA VAL A 16 -2.84 4.43 8.88
C VAL A 16 -3.72 3.83 7.79
N GLU A 17 -4.16 2.59 8.03
CA GLU A 17 -4.99 1.83 7.10
C GLU A 17 -6.40 2.41 6.91
N GLY A 18 -7.05 1.98 5.84
CA GLY A 18 -8.41 2.38 5.49
C GLY A 18 -8.48 3.78 4.90
N ARG A 19 -9.64 4.41 5.08
CA ARG A 19 -9.91 5.79 4.70
C ARG A 19 -10.74 6.50 5.76
N GLN A 20 -10.73 7.82 5.70
CA GLN A 20 -11.57 8.71 6.49
C GLN A 20 -12.33 9.68 5.59
N GLU A 21 -13.49 10.12 6.04
CA GLU A 21 -14.25 11.17 5.37
C GLU A 21 -13.71 12.55 5.80
N ILE A 22 -13.67 13.52 4.87
CA ILE A 22 -13.11 14.86 5.15
C ILE A 22 -13.94 15.62 6.21
N GLY A 23 -15.25 15.37 6.29
CA GLY A 23 -16.13 16.04 7.25
C GLY A 23 -16.03 17.57 7.18
N ASP A 24 -15.87 18.22 8.33
CA ASP A 24 -15.63 19.67 8.44
C ASP A 24 -14.13 20.04 8.40
N GLY A 25 -13.26 19.07 8.10
CA GLY A 25 -11.80 19.20 8.05
C GLY A 25 -11.13 19.30 9.43
N LYS A 26 -11.88 19.20 10.53
CA LYS A 26 -11.34 19.27 11.89
C LYS A 26 -11.28 17.85 12.46
N ASN A 27 -10.13 17.47 13.02
CA ASN A 27 -9.85 16.14 13.58
C ASN A 27 -9.63 15.01 12.57
N LEU A 28 -8.97 15.30 11.45
CA LEU A 28 -8.48 14.24 10.56
C LEU A 28 -7.35 13.45 11.24
N THR A 29 -7.40 12.12 11.10
CA THR A 29 -6.31 11.23 11.47
C THR A 29 -5.15 11.46 10.51
N TYR A 30 -4.03 11.94 11.02
CA TYR A 30 -2.83 12.14 10.20
C TYR A 30 -2.38 10.81 9.58
N GLY A 31 -2.13 10.81 8.28
CA GLY A 31 -1.66 9.63 7.54
C GLY A 31 -2.74 8.58 7.26
N GLN A 32 -4.03 8.90 7.36
CA GLN A 32 -5.13 8.08 6.84
C GLN A 32 -5.70 8.71 5.56
N SER A 33 -5.94 7.91 4.52
CA SER A 33 -6.41 8.40 3.21
C SER A 33 -7.78 9.09 3.30
N ILE A 34 -7.99 10.15 2.51
CA ILE A 34 -9.30 10.83 2.35
C ILE A 34 -10.00 10.46 1.03
N THR A 35 -9.39 9.59 0.24
CA THR A 35 -9.85 9.15 -1.08
C THR A 35 -10.18 7.66 -1.04
N ASP A 36 -9.43 6.82 -1.76
CA ASP A 36 -9.55 5.37 -1.69
C ASP A 36 -8.86 4.81 -0.43
N ALA A 37 -9.33 3.66 0.04
CA ALA A 37 -8.79 3.02 1.24
C ALA A 37 -7.40 2.43 0.97
N CYS A 38 -6.44 2.77 1.84
CA CYS A 38 -5.06 2.31 1.74
C CYS A 38 -4.79 1.18 2.73
N ILE A 39 -3.80 0.33 2.45
CA ILE A 39 -3.18 -0.49 3.50
C ILE A 39 -2.32 0.36 4.43
N GLY A 40 -2.11 -0.10 5.66
CA GLY A 40 -1.25 0.57 6.64
C GLY A 40 0.25 0.30 6.43
N TRP A 41 1.07 1.00 7.23
CA TRP A 41 2.53 0.91 7.10
C TRP A 41 3.09 -0.52 7.31
N ASN A 42 2.62 -1.22 8.34
CA ASN A 42 3.10 -2.57 8.65
C ASN A 42 2.83 -3.56 7.51
N GLU A 43 1.67 -3.44 6.85
CA GLU A 43 1.34 -4.30 5.71
C GLU A 43 2.14 -3.91 4.46
N THR A 44 2.39 -2.61 4.26
CA THR A 44 3.24 -2.11 3.18
C THR A 44 4.65 -2.68 3.26
N GLU A 45 5.29 -2.56 4.42
CA GLU A 45 6.63 -3.08 4.66
C GLU A 45 6.68 -4.59 4.42
N LYS A 46 5.71 -5.33 5.00
CA LYS A 46 5.59 -6.77 4.82
C LYS A 46 5.50 -7.14 3.33
N LEU A 47 4.60 -6.53 2.57
CA LEU A 47 4.38 -6.85 1.16
C LEU A 47 5.60 -6.56 0.29
N ILE A 48 6.31 -5.46 0.54
CA ILE A 48 7.52 -5.10 -0.21
C ILE A 48 8.62 -6.15 0.06
N LEU A 49 8.85 -6.49 1.34
CA LEU A 49 9.88 -7.46 1.71
C LEU A 49 9.54 -8.88 1.22
N GLU A 50 8.29 -9.30 1.33
CA GLU A 50 7.82 -10.59 0.80
C GLU A 50 7.96 -10.65 -0.72
N THR A 51 7.59 -9.58 -1.43
CA THR A 51 7.76 -9.49 -2.88
C THR A 51 9.23 -9.59 -3.27
N ASN A 52 10.12 -8.86 -2.58
CA ASN A 52 11.56 -8.94 -2.81
C ASN A 52 12.08 -10.37 -2.62
N ASN A 53 11.71 -11.02 -1.51
CA ASN A 53 12.09 -12.41 -1.23
C ASN A 53 11.61 -13.39 -2.31
N ILE A 54 10.43 -13.17 -2.90
CA ILE A 54 9.89 -14.00 -3.98
C ILE A 54 10.65 -13.75 -5.29
N LEU A 55 11.00 -12.50 -5.57
CA LEU A 55 11.73 -12.13 -6.79
C LEU A 55 13.19 -12.58 -6.76
N GLU A 56 13.86 -12.55 -5.61
CA GLU A 56 15.23 -13.05 -5.45
C GLU A 56 15.34 -14.58 -5.54
N LYS A 57 14.28 -15.31 -5.15
CA LYS A 57 14.22 -16.77 -5.23
C LYS A 57 13.82 -17.30 -6.61
N LYS A 58 13.63 -16.42 -7.61
CA LYS A 58 13.18 -16.75 -8.97
C LYS A 58 14.24 -16.46 -10.03
#